data_AF-A0A529XCF7-F1
#
_entry.id   AF-A0A529XCF7-F1
#
_cell.length_a   1.000
_cell.length_b   1.000
_cell.length_c   1.000
_cell.angle_alpha   90.00
_cell.angle_beta   90.00
_cell.angle_gamma   90.00
#
_symmetry.space_group_name_H-M   'P 1'
#
loop_
_entity.id
_entity.type
_entity.pdbx_description
1 polymer ?
#
loop_
_entity_poly.entity_id
_entity_poly.type
_entity_poly.pdbx_seq_one_letter_code
_entity_poly.pdbx_strand_id
1 'polypeptide(L)'
;AELHAAIADHYASIDGGVVEVAPYTHMERIPEIDPEIYNGTNRMKVYVFANDERAQALLMAVYDNLGKGASGAAVQNLDLMLGIKH
;
A
#
# COMPACT_ATOMS: atom_id res chain seq x y z
N ALA A 1 3.86 9.74 -13.60
CA ALA A 1 5.12 9.15 -13.11
C ALA A 1 5.55 9.70 -11.73
N GLU A 2 5.66 11.02 -11.56
CA GLU A 2 6.19 11.64 -10.32
C GLU A 2 5.41 11.28 -9.04
N LEU A 3 4.07 11.29 -9.09
CA LEU A 3 3.22 10.91 -7.95
C LEU A 3 3.50 9.47 -7.48
N HIS A 4 3.66 8.54 -8.42
CA HIS A 4 3.99 7.15 -8.08
C HIS A 4 5.37 7.08 -7.41
N ALA A 5 6.37 7.73 -8.00
CA ALA A 5 7.73 7.74 -7.46
C ALA A 5 7.77 8.29 -6.02
N ALA A 6 7.10 9.41 -5.75
CA ALA A 6 7.05 10.00 -4.41
C ALA A 6 6.44 9.04 -3.38
N ILE A 7 5.38 8.31 -3.74
CA ILE A 7 4.73 7.33 -2.86
C ILE A 7 5.63 6.10 -2.66
N ALA A 8 6.27 5.62 -3.74
CA ALA A 8 7.21 4.50 -3.69
C ALA A 8 8.43 4.80 -2.81
N ASP A 9 9.06 5.97 -3.01
CA ASP A 9 10.22 6.42 -2.24
C ASP A 9 9.90 6.55 -0.75
N HIS A 10 8.72 7.09 -0.43
CA HIS A 10 8.27 7.20 0.95
C HIS A 10 8.18 5.83 1.63
N TYR A 11 7.45 4.87 1.06
CA TYR A 11 7.26 3.57 1.68
C TYR A 11 8.52 2.69 1.65
N ALA A 12 9.39 2.85 0.63
CA ALA A 12 10.68 2.16 0.58
C ALA A 12 11.65 2.63 1.68
N SER A 13 11.48 3.85 2.19
CA SER A 13 12.31 4.38 3.28
C SER A 13 11.98 3.81 4.67
N ILE A 14 10.85 3.09 4.79
CA ILE A 14 10.39 2.53 6.06
C ILE A 14 10.94 1.12 6.22
N ASP A 15 11.99 0.98 7.03
CA ASP A 15 12.55 -0.32 7.40
C ASP A 15 11.49 -1.18 8.12
N GLY A 16 11.38 -2.46 7.73
CA GLY A 16 10.31 -3.35 8.20
C GLY A 16 8.88 -2.92 7.80
N GLY A 17 8.74 -2.04 6.79
CA GLY A 17 7.45 -1.55 6.32
C GLY A 17 6.52 -2.66 5.82
N VAL A 18 5.22 -2.54 6.11
CA VAL A 18 4.19 -3.49 5.69
C VAL A 18 3.34 -2.99 4.51
N VAL A 19 3.78 -1.91 3.86
CA VAL A 19 3.11 -1.31 2.71
C VAL A 19 3.96 -1.51 1.47
N GLU A 20 3.37 -2.11 0.44
CA GLU A 20 4.00 -2.37 -0.85
C GLU A 20 3.39 -1.43 -1.90
N VAL A 21 4.22 -0.76 -2.71
CA VAL A 21 3.73 0.05 -3.83
C VAL A 21 3.83 -0.78 -5.10
N ALA A 22 2.70 -0.98 -5.78
CA ALA A 22 2.67 -1.73 -7.03
C ALA A 22 3.56 -1.03 -8.09
N PRO A 23 4.23 -1.78 -8.99
CA PRO A 23 5.03 -1.18 -10.05
C PRO A 23 4.25 -0.15 -10.85
N TYR A 24 4.91 0.95 -11.25
CA TYR A 24 4.30 1.91 -12.14
C TYR A 24 4.13 1.29 -13.52
N THR A 25 2.89 1.25 -14.00
CA THR A 25 2.56 0.78 -15.34
C THR A 25 1.78 1.87 -16.05
N HIS A 26 2.32 2.33 -17.20
CA HIS A 26 1.63 3.27 -18.07
C HIS A 26 0.52 2.48 -18.79
N MET A 27 -0.68 2.44 -18.22
CA MET A 27 -1.67 1.43 -18.62
C MET A 27 -2.71 1.92 -19.59
N GLU A 28 -2.86 1.15 -20.68
CA GLU A 28 -4.10 0.99 -21.46
C GLU A 28 -5.06 -0.04 -20.82
N ARG A 29 -4.61 -0.82 -19.83
CA ARG A 29 -5.40 -1.83 -19.09
C ARG A 29 -4.97 -1.96 -17.64
N ILE A 30 -5.92 -1.93 -16.71
CA ILE A 30 -5.70 -2.10 -15.26
C ILE A 30 -5.20 -3.54 -14.98
N PRO A 31 -4.23 -3.77 -14.06
CA PRO A 31 -3.81 -5.11 -13.68
C PRO A 31 -4.97 -5.78 -12.94
N GLU A 32 -5.02 -7.10 -12.94
CA GLU A 32 -6.00 -7.81 -12.12
C GLU A 32 -5.83 -7.40 -10.64
N ILE A 33 -6.90 -6.85 -10.06
CA ILE A 33 -6.95 -6.46 -8.65
C ILE A 33 -7.62 -7.61 -7.91
N ASP A 34 -6.81 -8.38 -7.20
CA ASP A 34 -7.29 -9.40 -6.26
C ASP A 34 -7.55 -8.75 -4.89
N PRO A 35 -8.81 -8.62 -4.44
CA PRO A 35 -9.14 -8.03 -3.15
C PRO A 35 -8.76 -8.93 -1.95
N GLU A 36 -8.53 -10.23 -2.16
CA GLU A 36 -8.30 -11.23 -1.10
C GLU A 36 -6.82 -11.53 -0.88
N ILE A 37 -5.93 -11.00 -1.72
CA ILE A 37 -4.48 -11.27 -1.70
C ILE A 37 -3.80 -11.03 -0.33
N TYR A 38 -4.39 -10.23 0.54
CA TYR A 38 -3.86 -9.92 1.88
C TYR A 38 -4.74 -10.39 3.04
N ASN A 39 -5.75 -11.24 2.79
CA ASN A 39 -6.57 -11.82 3.84
C ASN A 39 -5.71 -12.52 4.90
N GLY A 40 -5.98 -12.24 6.18
CA GLY A 40 -5.24 -12.76 7.32
C GLY A 40 -3.87 -12.11 7.55
N THR A 41 -3.53 -11.02 6.85
CA THR A 41 -2.22 -10.37 6.97
C THR A 41 -2.31 -8.92 7.46
N ASN A 42 -1.17 -8.37 7.88
CA ASN A 42 -1.01 -6.95 8.18
C ASN A 42 -0.44 -6.15 6.99
N ARG A 43 -0.44 -6.73 5.77
CA ARG A 43 0.11 -6.06 4.59
C ARG A 43 -0.94 -5.20 3.89
N MET A 44 -0.46 -4.21 3.14
CA MET A 44 -1.26 -3.37 2.27
C MET A 44 -0.51 -3.16 0.94
N LYS A 45 -1.23 -3.20 -0.18
CA LYS A 45 -0.68 -2.78 -1.47
C LYS A 45 -1.36 -1.53 -1.99
N VAL A 46 -0.56 -0.58 -2.41
CA VAL A 46 -0.99 0.69 -2.96
C VAL A 46 -0.74 0.71 -4.48
N TYR A 47 -1.75 1.10 -5.23
CA TYR A 47 -1.71 1.31 -6.67
C TYR A 47 -1.91 2.78 -6.98
N VAL A 48 -1.10 3.31 -7.90
CA VAL A 48 -1.19 4.69 -8.38
C VAL A 48 -1.47 4.66 -9.87
N PHE A 49 -2.66 5.11 -10.25
CA PHE A 49 -3.05 5.29 -11.65
C PHE A 49 -3.12 6.79 -11.93
N ALA A 50 -2.48 7.25 -13.00
CA ALA A 50 -2.48 8.65 -13.41
C ALA A 50 -3.08 8.77 -14.82
N ASN A 51 -3.91 9.79 -15.01
CA ASN A 51 -4.44 10.22 -16.29
C ASN A 51 -4.09 11.70 -16.49
N ASP A 52 -2.96 11.92 -17.18
CA ASP A 52 -2.42 13.27 -17.39
C ASP A 52 -3.30 14.10 -18.34
N GLU A 53 -4.00 13.47 -19.31
CA GLU A 53 -4.93 14.16 -20.22
C GLU A 53 -6.10 14.81 -19.47
N ARG A 54 -6.53 14.18 -18.36
CA ARG A 54 -7.63 14.67 -17.51
C ARG A 54 -7.14 15.36 -16.24
N ALA A 55 -5.83 15.44 -16.02
CA ALA A 55 -5.23 15.88 -14.75
C ALA A 55 -5.85 15.17 -13.53
N GLN A 56 -6.06 13.85 -13.62
CA GLN A 56 -6.67 13.03 -12.59
C GLN A 56 -5.74 11.91 -12.16
N ALA A 57 -5.86 11.49 -10.89
CA ALA A 57 -5.20 10.31 -10.38
C ALA A 57 -6.18 9.48 -9.54
N LEU A 58 -6.01 8.15 -9.59
CA LEU A 58 -6.67 7.21 -8.71
C LEU A 58 -5.62 6.55 -7.83
N LEU A 59 -5.78 6.71 -6.51
CA LEU A 59 -5.04 5.97 -5.50
C LEU A 59 -5.94 4.85 -4.99
N MET A 60 -5.45 3.61 -5.03
CA MET A 60 -6.19 2.44 -4.57
C MET A 60 -5.35 1.65 -3.59
N ALA A 61 -5.96 1.13 -2.53
CA ALA A 61 -5.31 0.27 -1.55
C ALA A 61 -6.06 -1.05 -1.41
N VAL A 62 -5.33 -2.16 -1.38
CA VAL A 62 -5.85 -3.49 -1.04
C VAL A 62 -5.22 -3.94 0.26
N TYR A 63 -6.04 -4.30 1.24
CA TYR A 63 -5.63 -4.77 2.55
C TYR A 63 -6.80 -5.49 3.23
N ASP A 64 -6.51 -6.36 4.21
CA ASP A 64 -7.52 -6.99 5.05
C ASP A 64 -8.07 -5.98 6.08
N ASN A 65 -9.39 -5.78 6.09
CA ASN A 65 -10.06 -4.85 7.00
C ASN A 65 -10.06 -5.30 8.47
N LEU A 66 -10.00 -6.60 8.75
CA LEU A 66 -9.87 -7.15 10.11
C LEU A 66 -8.39 -7.34 10.51
N GLY A 67 -7.54 -7.58 9.53
CA GLY A 67 -6.08 -7.55 9.62
C GLY A 67 -5.54 -6.13 9.75
N LYS A 68 -4.90 -5.61 8.70
CA LYS A 68 -4.32 -4.25 8.68
C LYS A 68 -5.33 -3.15 9.02
N GLY A 69 -6.61 -3.31 8.68
CA GLY A 69 -7.65 -2.32 8.95
C GLY A 69 -8.11 -2.24 10.41
N ALA A 70 -7.73 -3.21 11.25
CA ALA A 70 -8.11 -3.25 12.66
C ALA A 70 -7.01 -3.83 13.55
N SER A 71 -7.05 -5.14 13.79
CA SER A 71 -6.23 -5.79 14.82
C SER A 71 -4.74 -5.77 14.49
N GLY A 72 -4.35 -5.95 13.23
CA GLY A 72 -2.96 -5.91 12.78
C GLY A 72 -2.33 -4.53 12.98
N ALA A 73 -3.07 -3.45 12.70
CA ALA A 73 -2.60 -2.09 13.00
C ALA A 73 -2.51 -1.82 14.51
N ALA A 74 -3.46 -2.35 15.30
CA ALA A 74 -3.43 -2.19 16.76
C ALA A 74 -2.22 -2.89 17.38
N VAL A 75 -1.90 -4.12 16.95
CA VAL A 75 -0.70 -4.85 17.40
C VAL A 75 0.56 -4.14 16.94
N GLN A 76 0.64 -3.69 15.69
CA GLN A 76 1.78 -2.90 15.20
C GLN A 76 2.02 -1.63 16.03
N ASN A 77 0.94 -0.92 16.43
CA ASN A 77 1.06 0.24 17.32
C ASN A 77 1.59 -0.14 18.70
N LEU A 78 1.15 -1.29 19.25
CA LEU A 78 1.66 -1.80 20.52
C LEU A 78 3.15 -2.15 20.42
N ASP A 79 3.59 -2.81 19.35
CA ASP A 79 5.00 -3.15 19.13
C ASP A 79 5.86 -1.88 19.11
N LEU A 80 5.41 -0.83 18.42
CA LEU A 80 6.07 0.48 18.41
C LEU A 80 6.16 1.11 19.81
N MET A 81 5.09 1.04 20.60
CA MET A 81 5.07 1.54 21.99
C MET A 81 6.02 0.77 22.91
N LEU A 82 6.17 -0.54 22.67
CA LEU A 82 7.07 -1.42 23.42
C LEU A 82 8.51 -1.40 22.91
N GLY A 83 8.79 -0.72 21.78
CA GLY A 83 10.10 -0.71 21.13
C GLY A 83 10.48 -2.06 20.51
N ILE A 84 9.50 -2.93 20.26
CA ILE A 84 9.68 -4.22 19.60
C ILE A 84 9.64 -3.94 18.10
N LYS A 85 10.73 -4.25 17.39
CA LYS A 85 10.77 -4.23 15.93
C LYS A 85 10.56 -5.64 15.40
N HIS A 86 9.69 -5.78 14.41
CA HIS A 86 9.57 -6.98 13.58
C HIS A 86 10.47 -6.85 12.35
#